data_AF-A0A6L9KLM5-F1
#
_entry.id   AF-A0A6L9KLM5-F1
#
_cell.length_a   1.000
_cell.length_b   1.000
_cell.length_c   1.000
_cell.angle_alpha   90.00
_cell.angle_beta   90.00
_cell.angle_gamma   90.00
#
_symmetry.space_group_name_H-M   'P 1'
#
loop_
_entity.id
_entity.type
_entity.pdbx_description
1 polymer ?
#
loop_
_entity_poly.entity_id
_entity_poly.type
_entity_poly.pdbx_seq_one_letter_code
_entity_poly.pdbx_strand_id
1 'polypeptide(L)'
;MTTLAVETVMAQLAHAGLNLSLAPAGGLAVTPRSQITADLRELIRSSKALLIDWLTAANDATSQATCHSPDPPDNPLDWKELAAAYHAHHFNCPTCIAAGRGSRYGQRCGVGTALWRAYCE
;
A
#
# COMPACT_ATOMS: atom_id res chain seq x y z
N MET A 1 -23.80 -4.17 -4.95
CA MET A 1 -24.39 -3.42 -3.82
C MET A 1 -23.56 -3.57 -2.53
N THR A 2 -22.22 -3.70 -2.61
CA THR A 2 -21.37 -4.05 -1.45
C THR A 2 -20.49 -2.89 -0.98
N THR A 3 -19.95 -2.08 -1.89
CA THR A 3 -19.03 -0.97 -1.55
C THR A 3 -19.71 0.14 -0.73
N LEU A 4 -20.90 0.57 -1.16
CA LEU A 4 -21.68 1.64 -0.51
C LEU A 4 -22.14 1.24 0.91
N ALA A 5 -22.36 -0.07 1.13
CA ALA A 5 -22.69 -0.62 2.44
C ALA A 5 -21.48 -0.60 3.38
N VAL A 6 -20.29 -0.97 2.88
CA VAL A 6 -19.04 -0.94 3.66
C VAL A 6 -18.64 0.49 4.03
N GLU A 7 -18.74 1.44 3.10
CA GLU A 7 -18.47 2.86 3.36
C GLU A 7 -19.40 3.43 4.44
N THR A 8 -20.68 3.03 4.43
CA THR A 8 -21.65 3.44 5.45
C THR A 8 -21.26 2.90 6.83
N VAL A 9 -20.86 1.63 6.92
CA VAL A 9 -20.40 1.03 8.19
C VAL A 9 -19.12 1.71 8.67
N MET A 10 -18.15 1.98 7.79
CA MET A 10 -16.93 2.71 8.10
C MET A 10 -17.24 4.12 8.64
N ALA A 11 -18.16 4.85 7.99
CA ALA A 11 -18.56 6.18 8.41
C ALA A 11 -19.25 6.18 9.79
N GLN A 12 -20.11 5.20 10.06
CA GLN A 12 -20.74 5.03 11.38
C GLN A 12 -19.71 4.75 12.47
N LEU A 13 -18.74 3.88 12.20
CA LEU A 13 -17.67 3.55 13.15
C LEU A 13 -16.74 4.74 13.38
N ALA A 14 -16.39 5.48 12.34
CA ALA A 14 -15.59 6.70 12.44
C ALA A 14 -16.32 7.80 13.23
N HIS A 15 -17.62 7.97 13.00
CA HIS A 15 -18.45 8.91 13.78
C HIS A 15 -18.52 8.53 15.26
N ALA A 16 -18.50 7.23 15.56
CA ALA A 16 -18.39 6.71 16.92
C ALA A 16 -16.96 6.83 17.52
N GLY A 17 -16.02 7.44 16.81
CA GLY A 17 -14.64 7.63 17.27
C GLY A 17 -13.75 6.39 17.14
N LEU A 18 -14.19 5.37 16.41
CA LEU A 18 -13.45 4.12 16.21
C LEU A 18 -12.62 4.17 14.93
N ASN A 19 -11.37 3.71 15.04
CA ASN A 19 -10.45 3.49 13.94
C ASN A 19 -10.26 1.98 13.72
N LEU A 20 -10.26 1.59 12.45
CA LEU A 20 -10.15 0.22 11.98
C LEU A 20 -8.84 0.02 11.23
N SER A 21 -8.15 -1.07 11.53
CA SER A 21 -6.93 -1.46 10.83
C SER A 21 -6.85 -2.98 10.71
N LEU A 22 -6.04 -3.47 9.78
CA LEU A 22 -5.70 -4.89 9.71
C LEU A 22 -4.61 -5.21 10.73
N ALA A 23 -4.89 -6.17 11.59
CA ALA A 23 -3.90 -6.76 12.47
C ALA A 23 -2.94 -7.64 11.65
N PRO A 24 -1.66 -7.76 12.05
CA PRO A 24 -0.67 -8.60 11.36
C PRO A 24 -1.08 -10.07 11.18
N ALA A 25 -1.97 -10.57 12.05
CA ALA A 25 -2.51 -11.94 11.99
C ALA A 25 -3.73 -12.09 11.04
N GLY A 26 -4.05 -11.07 10.22
CA GLY A 26 -5.21 -11.08 9.32
C GLY A 26 -6.55 -10.80 10.00
N GLY A 27 -6.54 -10.25 11.22
CA GLY A 27 -7.75 -9.89 11.96
C GLY A 27 -8.11 -8.40 11.83
N LEU A 28 -9.35 -8.05 12.17
CA LEU A 28 -9.78 -6.65 12.28
C LEU A 28 -9.39 -6.09 13.66
N ALA A 29 -8.54 -5.07 13.69
CA ALA A 29 -8.21 -4.32 14.88
C ALA A 29 -9.09 -3.06 14.99
N VAL A 30 -9.66 -2.83 16.17
CA VAL A 30 -10.58 -1.71 16.45
C VAL A 30 -10.07 -0.94 17.65
N THR A 31 -9.89 0.37 17.50
CA THR A 31 -9.35 1.25 18.54
C THR A 31 -10.10 2.59 18.59
N PRO A 32 -10.33 3.19 19.78
CA PRO A 32 -10.06 2.67 21.12
C PRO A 32 -11.12 1.65 21.57
N ARG A 33 -10.69 0.62 22.32
CA ARG A 33 -11.58 -0.44 22.80
C ARG A 33 -12.62 0.03 23.82
N SER A 34 -12.35 1.15 24.50
CA SER A 34 -13.24 1.74 25.51
C SER A 34 -14.56 2.28 24.93
N GLN A 35 -14.61 2.57 23.63
CA GLN A 35 -15.80 3.13 22.96
C GLN A 35 -16.66 2.06 22.28
N ILE A 36 -16.30 0.78 22.38
CA ILE A 36 -17.04 -0.32 21.73
C ILE A 36 -18.24 -0.73 22.57
N THR A 37 -19.42 -0.21 22.21
CA THR A 37 -20.72 -0.60 22.77
C THR A 37 -21.16 -1.99 22.26
N ALA A 38 -22.22 -2.55 22.83
CA ALA A 38 -22.78 -3.84 22.41
C ALA A 38 -23.27 -3.81 20.96
N ASP A 39 -23.96 -2.74 20.56
CA ASP A 39 -24.49 -2.57 19.21
C ASP A 39 -23.36 -2.40 18.18
N LEU A 40 -22.34 -1.60 18.50
CA LEU A 40 -21.16 -1.45 17.65
C LEU A 40 -20.41 -2.78 17.50
N ARG A 41 -20.36 -3.60 18.56
CA ARG A 41 -19.76 -4.93 18.50
C ARG A 41 -20.51 -5.86 17.57
N GLU A 42 -21.84 -5.79 17.55
CA GLU A 42 -22.67 -6.61 16.65
C GLU A 42 -22.57 -6.14 15.20
N LEU A 43 -22.56 -4.82 14.97
CA LEU A 43 -22.32 -4.23 13.66
C LEU A 43 -20.95 -4.64 13.09
N ILE A 44 -19.90 -4.55 13.90
CA ILE A 44 -18.55 -4.99 13.51
C ILE A 44 -18.53 -6.49 13.23
N ARG A 45 -19.22 -7.31 14.05
CA ARG A 45 -19.24 -8.77 13.88
C ARG A 45 -19.95 -9.18 12.59
N SER A 46 -21.11 -8.62 12.31
CA SER A 46 -21.90 -8.90 11.11
C SER A 46 -21.21 -8.42 9.82
N SER A 47 -20.43 -7.33 9.91
CA SER A 47 -19.72 -6.73 8.75
C SER A 47 -18.24 -7.13 8.66
N LYS A 48 -17.76 -7.99 9.57
CA LYS A 48 -16.32 -8.26 9.77
C LYS A 48 -15.60 -8.67 8.49
N ALA A 49 -16.16 -9.63 7.75
CA ALA A 49 -15.54 -10.15 6.53
C ALA A 49 -15.39 -9.05 5.47
N LEU A 50 -16.46 -8.30 5.23
CA LEU A 50 -16.46 -7.20 4.27
C LEU A 50 -15.47 -6.09 4.64
N LEU A 51 -15.34 -5.77 5.94
CA LEU A 51 -14.37 -4.79 6.43
C LEU A 51 -12.92 -5.26 6.21
N ILE A 52 -12.65 -6.55 6.42
CA ILE A 52 -11.32 -7.13 6.18
C ILE A 52 -11.01 -7.12 4.68
N ASP A 53 -11.94 -7.56 3.83
CA ASP A 53 -11.73 -7.60 2.38
C ASP A 53 -11.51 -6.18 1.83
N TRP A 54 -12.29 -5.20 2.28
CA TRP A 54 -12.14 -3.80 1.86
C TRP A 54 -10.83 -3.19 2.34
N LEU A 55 -10.42 -3.40 3.60
CA LEU A 55 -9.13 -2.92 4.11
C LEU A 55 -7.96 -3.61 3.41
N THR A 56 -8.11 -4.89 3.04
CA THR A 56 -7.08 -5.64 2.30
C THR A 56 -6.94 -5.05 0.91
N ALA A 57 -8.05 -4.88 0.18
CA ALA A 57 -8.05 -4.26 -1.14
C ALA A 57 -7.51 -2.81 -1.11
N ALA A 58 -7.84 -2.02 -0.08
CA ALA A 58 -7.34 -0.66 0.08
C ALA A 58 -5.84 -0.62 0.37
N ASN A 59 -5.34 -1.56 1.20
CA ASN A 59 -3.91 -1.71 1.46
C ASN A 59 -3.15 -2.23 0.25
N ASP A 60 -3.72 -3.17 -0.52
CA ASP A 60 -3.14 -3.67 -1.76
C ASP A 60 -3.08 -2.57 -2.82
N ALA A 61 -4.14 -1.75 -2.96
CA ALA A 61 -4.13 -0.58 -3.84
C ALA A 61 -3.09 0.47 -3.41
N THR A 62 -2.95 0.72 -2.10
CA THR A 62 -1.91 1.61 -1.56
C THR A 62 -0.51 1.04 -1.75
N SER A 63 -0.36 -0.27 -1.61
CA SER A 63 0.90 -1.00 -1.84
C SER A 63 1.25 -1.00 -3.33
N GLN A 64 0.28 -1.13 -4.23
CA GLN A 64 0.49 -0.98 -5.67
C GLN A 64 0.87 0.47 -6.02
N ALA A 65 0.27 1.47 -5.36
CA ALA A 65 0.61 2.88 -5.57
C ALA A 65 2.01 3.27 -5.03
N THR A 66 2.52 2.57 -4.03
CA THR A 66 3.84 2.83 -3.42
C THR A 66 4.95 1.90 -3.93
N CYS A 67 4.58 0.79 -4.56
CA CYS A 67 5.48 -0.25 -5.04
C CYS A 67 5.21 -0.61 -6.50
N HIS A 68 4.71 0.29 -7.36
CA HIS A 68 4.54 0.00 -8.79
C HIS A 68 5.92 -0.37 -9.38
N SER A 69 6.21 -1.68 -9.37
CA SER A 69 6.85 -2.33 -10.49
C SER A 69 5.78 -2.26 -11.58
N PRO A 70 6.09 -1.69 -12.74
CA PRO A 70 5.12 -1.52 -13.80
C PRO A 70 4.48 -2.87 -14.09
N ASP A 71 3.17 -2.84 -14.33
CA ASP A 71 2.47 -3.95 -15.00
C ASP A 71 3.38 -4.39 -16.17
N PRO A 72 3.61 -5.69 -16.41
CA PRO A 72 4.47 -6.08 -17.52
C PRO A 72 3.94 -5.34 -18.76
N PRO A 73 4.74 -4.47 -19.41
CA PRO A 73 4.38 -3.96 -20.71
C PRO A 73 3.97 -5.15 -21.58
N ASP A 74 3.04 -4.93 -22.52
CA ASP A 74 2.58 -5.92 -23.49
C ASP A 74 3.74 -6.71 -24.16
N ASN A 75 4.97 -6.20 -24.04
CA ASN A 75 6.22 -6.91 -24.31
C ASN A 75 7.06 -7.17 -23.02
N PRO A 76 7.20 -8.42 -22.54
CA PRO A 76 7.99 -8.78 -21.35
C PRO A 76 9.51 -8.55 -21.46
N LEU A 77 9.98 -8.05 -22.60
CA LEU A 77 11.37 -7.63 -22.81
C LEU A 77 11.61 -6.19 -22.31
N ASP A 78 10.63 -5.29 -22.42
CA ASP A 78 10.84 -3.86 -22.18
C ASP A 78 11.10 -3.56 -20.69
N TRP A 79 10.31 -4.14 -19.78
CA TRP A 79 10.56 -3.95 -18.34
C TRP A 79 11.88 -4.58 -17.87
N LYS A 80 12.29 -5.70 -18.49
CA LYS A 80 13.57 -6.35 -18.15
C LYS A 80 14.74 -5.50 -18.59
N GLU A 81 14.66 -4.89 -19.77
CA GLU A 81 15.68 -3.97 -20.28
C GLU A 81 15.76 -2.70 -19.43
N LEU A 82 14.62 -2.12 -19.03
CA LEU A 82 14.55 -0.97 -18.13
C LEU A 82 15.12 -1.29 -16.74
N ALA A 83 14.75 -2.44 -16.17
CA ALA A 83 15.30 -2.93 -14.91
C ALA A 83 16.82 -3.17 -15.01
N ALA A 84 17.30 -3.77 -16.10
CA ALA A 84 18.72 -4.01 -16.34
C ALA A 84 19.50 -2.69 -16.44
N ALA A 85 19.00 -1.71 -17.18
CA ALA A 85 19.61 -0.39 -17.31
C ALA A 85 19.68 0.33 -15.96
N TYR A 86 18.59 0.32 -15.19
CA TYR A 86 18.56 0.89 -13.84
C TYR A 86 19.55 0.18 -12.90
N HIS A 87 19.53 -1.15 -12.84
CA HIS A 87 20.42 -1.93 -11.97
C HIS A 87 21.90 -1.74 -12.34
N ALA A 88 22.23 -1.74 -13.63
CA ALA A 88 23.58 -1.48 -14.10
C ALA A 88 24.10 -0.11 -13.63
N HIS A 89 23.26 0.92 -13.64
CA HIS A 89 23.64 2.22 -13.10
C HIS A 89 23.68 2.24 -11.56
N HIS A 90 22.66 1.69 -10.91
CA HIS A 90 22.49 1.74 -9.46
C HIS A 90 23.68 1.15 -8.71
N PHE A 91 24.15 -0.03 -9.13
CA PHE A 91 25.26 -0.72 -8.47
C PHE A 91 26.62 -0.06 -8.71
N ASN A 92 26.76 0.74 -9.78
CA ASN A 92 28.00 1.41 -10.15
C ASN A 92 28.06 2.89 -9.72
N CYS A 93 26.94 3.49 -9.29
CA CYS A 93 26.88 4.88 -8.87
C CYS A 93 26.86 4.99 -7.33
N PRO A 94 27.88 5.60 -6.69
CA PRO A 94 27.97 5.70 -5.23
C PRO A 94 26.81 6.50 -4.61
N THR A 95 26.24 7.46 -5.35
CA THR A 95 25.06 8.21 -4.94
C THR A 95 23.80 7.33 -4.96
N CYS A 96 23.60 6.54 -6.01
CA CYS A 96 22.41 5.71 -6.17
C CYS A 96 22.41 4.51 -5.22
N ILE A 97 23.55 3.83 -5.05
CA ILE A 97 23.67 2.71 -4.10
C ILE A 97 23.44 3.16 -2.65
N ALA A 98 23.85 4.38 -2.29
CA ALA A 98 23.56 4.96 -0.99
C ALA A 98 22.06 5.27 -0.85
N ALA A 99 21.44 5.91 -1.85
CA ALA A 99 20.01 6.21 -1.86
C ALA A 99 19.13 4.95 -1.76
N GLY A 100 19.59 3.80 -2.31
CA GLY A 100 18.90 2.52 -2.22
C GLY A 100 18.77 1.95 -0.79
N ARG A 101 19.51 2.47 0.19
CA ARG A 101 19.41 2.03 1.60
C ARG A 101 18.27 2.70 2.38
N GLY A 102 17.55 3.63 1.76
CA GLY A 102 16.40 4.31 2.33
C GLY A 102 16.54 5.83 2.35
N SER A 103 15.43 6.53 2.61
CA SER A 103 15.30 7.99 2.49
C SER A 103 16.28 8.81 3.34
N ARG A 104 16.91 8.20 4.36
CA ARG A 104 17.92 8.83 5.22
C ARG A 104 19.34 8.84 4.63
N TYR A 105 19.59 8.10 3.55
CA TYR A 105 20.95 7.85 3.03
C TYR A 105 21.27 8.63 1.75
N GLY A 106 20.35 9.45 1.25
CA GLY A 106 20.57 10.39 0.14
C GLY A 106 19.51 10.31 -0.95
N GLN A 107 19.64 11.20 -1.93
CA GLN A 107 18.82 11.22 -3.14
C GLN A 107 19.55 10.50 -4.29
N ARG A 108 18.78 9.96 -5.24
CA ARG A 108 19.36 9.43 -6.49
C ARG A 108 20.01 10.56 -7.28
N CYS A 109 21.06 10.26 -8.05
CA CYS A 109 21.61 11.25 -8.98
C CYS A 109 20.60 11.53 -10.12
N GLY A 110 20.85 12.56 -10.95
CA GLY A 110 19.94 12.92 -12.06
C GLY A 110 19.67 11.76 -13.02
N VAL A 111 20.73 11.03 -13.41
CA VAL A 111 20.63 9.84 -14.29
C VAL A 111 19.85 8.72 -13.61
N GLY A 112 20.19 8.41 -12.35
CA GLY A 112 19.51 7.37 -11.58
C GLY A 112 18.03 7.69 -11.33
N THR A 113 17.65 8.97 -11.22
CA THR A 113 16.26 9.40 -11.11
C THR A 113 15.50 9.17 -12.42
N ALA A 114 16.10 9.49 -13.57
CA ALA A 114 15.50 9.25 -14.88
C ALA A 114 15.30 7.75 -15.16
N LEU A 115 16.32 6.93 -14.88
CA LEU A 115 16.25 5.48 -15.04
C LEU A 115 15.23 4.85 -14.07
N TRP A 116 15.16 5.34 -12.83
CA TRP A 116 14.16 4.88 -11.87
C TRP A 116 12.74 5.23 -12.31
N ARG A 117 12.50 6.42 -12.86
CA ARG A 117 11.19 6.81 -13.41
C ARG A 117 10.81 5.92 -14.59
N ALA A 118 11.71 5.73 -15.56
CA ALA A 118 11.44 4.89 -16.71
C ALA A 118 11.17 3.43 -16.32
N TYR A 119 11.78 2.93 -15.24
CA TYR A 119 11.48 1.61 -14.70
C TYR A 119 10.16 1.55 -13.90
N CYS A 120 9.65 2.66 -13.37
CA CYS A 120 8.42 2.71 -12.56
C CYS A 120 7.17 3.15 -13.33
N GLU A 121 7.35 3.68 -14.54
CA GLU A 121 6.29 3.97 -15.52
C GLU A 121 5.81 2.68 -16.20
#